data_AF-X1CVY5-F1
#
_entry.id   AF-X1CVY5-F1
#
_cell.length_a   1.000
_cell.length_b   1.000
_cell.length_c   1.000
_cell.angle_alpha   90.00
_cell.angle_beta   90.00
_cell.angle_gamma   90.00
#
_symmetry.space_group_name_H-M   'P 1'
#
loop_
_entity.id
_entity.type
_entity.pdbx_description
1 polymer ?
#
loop_
_entity_poly.entity_id
_entity_poly.type
_entity_poly.pdbx_seq_one_letter_code
_entity_poly.pdbx_strand_id
1 'polypeptide(L)'
;MVKNKAKATHKPPARIRYEQSHPTVSCRLDKDTHNLLQQRLEDLGGVSFADFVKESLGLLQLKMPDVEEIKEIASGEGYNQATEEYQIWYYCAVCRKRIDVEPNSDSHKAIIGYMKEHGWAHASCHRH
;
A
#
# COMPACT_ATOMS: atom_id res chain seq x y z
N MET A 1 -53.90 36.63 2.14
CA MET A 1 -52.83 35.89 2.85
C MET A 1 -51.55 36.72 2.81
N VAL A 2 -51.19 37.37 3.93
CA VAL A 2 -50.00 38.22 4.02
C VAL A 2 -48.78 37.31 4.19
N LYS A 3 -47.89 37.28 3.19
CA LYS A 3 -46.60 36.59 3.28
C LYS A 3 -45.68 37.39 4.20
N ASN A 4 -45.47 36.92 5.43
CA ASN A 4 -44.44 37.45 6.32
C ASN A 4 -43.06 37.27 5.64
N LYS A 5 -42.48 38.36 5.13
CA LYS A 5 -41.06 38.37 4.74
C LYS A 5 -40.24 38.24 6.01
N ALA A 6 -39.57 37.11 6.21
CA ALA A 6 -38.61 36.93 7.29
C ALA A 6 -37.56 38.06 7.21
N LYS A 7 -37.41 38.84 8.29
CA LYS A 7 -36.35 39.85 8.39
C LYS A 7 -35.00 39.15 8.29
N ALA A 8 -34.14 39.62 7.38
CA ALA A 8 -32.76 39.17 7.32
C ALA A 8 -32.10 39.44 8.67
N THR A 9 -31.59 38.39 9.31
CA THR A 9 -30.90 38.48 10.60
C THR A 9 -29.65 39.34 10.47
N HIS A 10 -29.54 40.38 11.30
CA HIS A 10 -28.36 41.25 11.31
C HIS A 10 -27.12 40.45 11.68
N LYS A 11 -26.14 40.41 10.77
CA LYS A 11 -24.84 39.78 11.01
C LYS A 11 -23.85 40.82 11.58
N PRO A 12 -23.13 40.51 12.67
CA PRO A 12 -22.09 41.39 13.19
C PRO A 12 -21.01 41.69 12.13
N PRO A 13 -20.41 42.90 12.08
CA PRO A 13 -19.38 43.26 11.10
C PRO A 13 -18.16 42.34 11.10
N ALA A 14 -17.81 41.76 12.25
CA ALA A 14 -16.74 40.77 12.34
C ALA A 14 -17.07 39.48 11.55
N ARG A 15 -18.32 39.02 11.63
CA ARG A 15 -18.79 37.83 10.90
C ARG A 15 -18.79 38.07 9.38
N ILE A 16 -19.17 39.27 8.96
CA ILE A 16 -19.16 39.66 7.54
C ILE A 16 -17.71 39.64 7.00
N ARG A 17 -16.76 40.24 7.71
CA ARG A 17 -15.34 40.22 7.33
C ARG A 17 -14.77 38.80 7.25
N TYR A 18 -15.17 37.93 8.17
CA TYR A 18 -14.75 36.53 8.17
C TYR A 18 -15.31 35.76 6.97
N GLU A 19 -16.61 35.87 6.70
CA GLU A 19 -17.26 35.21 5.55
C GLU A 19 -16.69 35.68 4.20
N GLN A 20 -16.27 36.95 4.09
CA GLN A 20 -15.63 37.49 2.88
C GLN A 20 -14.21 36.95 2.66
N SER A 21 -13.45 36.74 3.73
CA SER A 21 -12.09 36.19 3.66
C SER A 21 -12.07 34.66 3.56
N HIS A 22 -13.16 34.00 3.96
CA HIS A 22 -13.30 32.53 3.99
C HIS A 22 -14.62 32.11 3.32
N PRO A 23 -14.77 32.32 2.00
CA PRO A 23 -15.99 31.99 1.29
C PRO A 23 -16.28 30.49 1.41
N THR A 24 -17.47 30.15 1.91
CA THR A 24 -17.91 28.75 2.04
C THR A 24 -18.62 28.31 0.76
N VAL A 25 -18.15 27.22 0.18
CA VAL A 25 -18.85 26.50 -0.90
C VAL A 25 -19.52 25.27 -0.27
N SER A 26 -20.80 25.07 -0.54
CA SER A 26 -21.53 23.86 -0.15
C SER A 26 -22.31 23.31 -1.34
N CYS A 27 -22.28 22.00 -1.50
CA CYS A 27 -23.07 21.29 -2.51
C CYS A 27 -23.89 20.19 -1.82
N ARG A 28 -25.09 19.91 -2.35
CA ARG A 28 -25.89 18.77 -1.92
C ARG A 28 -25.58 17.60 -2.84
N LEU A 29 -25.23 16.48 -2.25
CA LEU A 29 -25.00 15.22 -2.94
C LEU A 29 -26.15 14.27 -2.61
N ASP A 30 -26.49 13.39 -3.54
CA ASP A 30 -27.25 12.19 -3.19
C ASP A 30 -26.39 11.26 -2.32
N LYS A 31 -27.05 10.26 -1.70
CA LYS A 31 -26.39 9.38 -0.74
C LYS A 31 -25.28 8.55 -1.39
N ASP A 32 -25.46 8.11 -2.63
CA ASP A 32 -24.51 7.23 -3.30
C ASP A 32 -23.26 8.00 -3.68
N THR A 33 -23.41 9.21 -4.21
CA THR A 33 -22.29 10.11 -4.50
C THR A 33 -21.52 10.50 -3.24
N HIS A 34 -22.22 10.76 -2.12
CA HIS A 34 -21.56 11.04 -0.83
C HIS A 34 -20.73 9.84 -0.34
N ASN A 35 -21.27 8.63 -0.42
CA ASN A 35 -20.57 7.41 0.00
C ASN A 35 -19.34 7.15 -0.88
N LEU A 36 -19.47 7.33 -2.20
CA LEU A 36 -18.37 7.17 -3.13
C LEU A 36 -17.24 8.17 -2.85
N LEU A 37 -17.58 9.43 -2.58
CA LEU A 37 -16.62 10.44 -2.17
C LEU A 37 -15.90 10.03 -0.88
N GLN A 38 -16.63 9.57 0.12
CA GLN A 38 -16.04 9.17 1.40
C GLN A 38 -15.06 7.99 1.21
N GLN A 39 -15.46 6.96 0.47
CA GLN A 39 -14.57 5.83 0.15
C GLN A 39 -13.29 6.30 -0.53
N ARG A 40 -13.41 7.21 -1.51
CA ARG A 40 -12.24 7.73 -2.22
C ARG A 40 -11.28 8.48 -1.29
N LEU A 41 -11.80 9.24 -0.32
CA LEU A 41 -10.96 9.94 0.67
C LEU A 41 -10.23 8.96 1.60
N GLU A 42 -10.88 7.84 1.95
CA GLU A 42 -10.27 6.76 2.73
C GLU A 42 -9.16 6.06 1.94
N ASP A 43 -9.40 5.70 0.68
CA ASP A 43 -8.43 5.07 -0.22
C ASP A 43 -7.16 5.90 -0.42
N LEU A 44 -7.29 7.23 -0.40
CA LEU A 44 -6.19 8.18 -0.51
C LEU A 44 -5.42 8.37 0.82
N GLY A 45 -5.65 7.51 1.82
CA GLY A 45 -4.98 7.56 3.12
C GLY A 45 -5.72 8.39 4.18
N GLY A 46 -7.05 8.54 4.05
CA GLY A 46 -7.87 9.28 5.02
C GLY A 46 -7.73 10.80 4.89
N VAL A 47 -7.58 11.30 3.67
CA VAL A 47 -7.40 12.74 3.39
C VAL A 47 -8.68 13.53 3.63
N SER A 48 -8.55 14.77 4.12
CA SER A 48 -9.72 15.63 4.33
C SER A 48 -10.29 16.09 2.99
N PHE A 49 -11.62 16.30 2.92
CA PHE A 49 -12.24 16.86 1.72
C PHE A 49 -11.63 18.21 1.31
N ALA A 50 -11.24 19.04 2.30
CA ALA A 50 -10.60 20.31 2.03
C ALA A 50 -9.24 20.14 1.35
N ASP A 51 -8.45 19.16 1.77
CA ASP A 51 -7.14 18.89 1.18
C ASP A 51 -7.26 18.23 -0.19
N PHE A 52 -8.25 17.34 -0.37
CA PHE A 52 -8.63 16.82 -1.69
C PHE A 52 -9.00 17.93 -2.69
N VAL A 53 -9.81 18.91 -2.26
CA VAL A 53 -10.14 20.07 -3.10
C VAL A 53 -8.89 20.92 -3.39
N LYS A 54 -8.07 21.24 -2.38
CA LYS A 54 -6.81 21.98 -2.60
C LYS A 54 -5.89 21.25 -3.58
N GLU A 55 -5.81 19.93 -3.49
CA GLU A 55 -5.01 19.12 -4.42
C GLU A 55 -5.55 19.20 -5.84
N SER A 56 -6.86 19.07 -6.04
CA SER A 56 -7.49 19.21 -7.37
C SER A 56 -7.25 20.59 -8.00
N LEU A 57 -6.99 21.61 -7.18
CA LEU A 57 -6.66 22.97 -7.61
C LEU A 57 -5.14 23.19 -7.75
N GLY A 58 -4.31 22.17 -7.50
CA GLY A 58 -2.85 22.23 -7.55
C GLY A 58 -2.21 23.03 -6.41
N LEU A 59 -2.97 23.32 -5.34
CA LEU A 59 -2.51 24.09 -4.18
C LEU A 59 -1.81 23.21 -3.14
N LEU A 60 -1.99 21.89 -3.24
CA LEU A 60 -1.39 20.89 -2.36
C LEU A 60 -1.01 19.69 -3.23
N GLN A 61 0.11 19.03 -2.94
CA GLN A 61 0.39 17.69 -3.49
C GLN A 61 0.11 16.69 -2.39
N LEU A 62 -0.95 15.88 -2.51
CA LEU A 62 -1.08 14.75 -1.60
C LEU A 62 -0.01 13.74 -2.02
N LYS A 63 0.79 13.31 -1.03
CA LYS A 63 1.65 12.15 -1.21
C LYS A 63 0.75 10.93 -1.22
N MET A 64 0.13 10.65 -2.37
CA MET A 64 -0.36 9.31 -2.60
C MET A 64 0.84 8.38 -2.42
N PRO A 65 0.76 7.37 -1.54
CA PRO A 65 1.86 6.45 -1.42
C PRO A 65 2.04 5.77 -2.77
N ASP A 66 3.26 5.82 -3.29
CA ASP A 66 3.56 5.24 -4.59
C ASP A 66 3.34 3.73 -4.50
N VAL A 67 2.38 3.25 -5.26
CA VAL A 67 1.97 1.84 -5.26
C VAL A 67 3.12 0.96 -5.74
N GLU A 68 4.02 1.48 -6.58
CA GLU A 68 5.22 0.78 -7.02
C GLU A 68 6.24 0.68 -5.88
N GLU A 69 6.51 1.78 -5.17
CA GLU A 69 7.45 1.81 -4.04
C GLU A 69 7.02 0.87 -2.90
N ILE A 70 5.72 0.83 -2.56
CA ILE A 70 5.20 -0.12 -1.55
C ILE A 70 5.39 -1.58 -2.00
N LYS A 71 5.14 -1.88 -3.27
CA LYS A 71 5.29 -3.24 -3.82
C LYS A 71 6.74 -3.69 -3.82
N GLU A 72 7.67 -2.80 -4.18
CA GLU A 72 9.09 -3.12 -4.20
C GLU A 72 9.64 -3.40 -2.80
N ILE A 73 9.27 -2.57 -1.80
CA ILE A 73 9.69 -2.77 -0.41
C ILE A 73 9.13 -4.09 0.13
N ALA A 74 7.82 -4.33 -0.01
CA ALA A 74 7.19 -5.56 0.48
C ALA A 74 7.71 -6.81 -0.24
N SER A 75 7.98 -6.72 -1.54
CA SER A 75 8.59 -7.82 -2.31
C SER A 75 10.03 -8.10 -1.86
N GLY A 76 10.81 -7.07 -1.56
CA GLY A 76 12.19 -7.20 -1.07
C GLY A 76 12.25 -7.83 0.33
N GLU A 77 11.40 -7.38 1.25
CA GLU A 77 11.33 -7.93 2.61
C GLU A 77 10.91 -9.39 2.62
N GLY A 78 9.87 -9.76 1.86
CA GLY A 78 9.42 -11.14 1.75
C GLY A 78 10.49 -12.05 1.11
N TYR A 79 11.21 -11.55 0.11
CA TYR A 79 12.30 -12.29 -0.53
C TYR A 79 13.49 -12.50 0.42
N ASN A 80 13.87 -11.47 1.18
CA ASN A 80 14.96 -11.56 2.15
C ASN A 80 14.62 -12.52 3.29
N GLN A 81 13.41 -12.43 3.84
CA GLN A 81 12.94 -13.35 4.88
C GLN A 81 12.95 -14.80 4.39
N ALA A 82 12.42 -15.05 3.19
CA ALA A 82 12.45 -16.39 2.60
C ALA A 82 13.88 -16.91 2.38
N THR A 83 14.80 -16.02 2.02
CA THR A 83 16.22 -16.33 1.86
C THR A 83 16.84 -16.71 3.20
N GLU A 84 16.58 -15.96 4.27
CA GLU A 84 17.12 -16.27 5.60
C GLU A 84 16.60 -17.60 6.17
N GLU A 85 15.31 -17.89 5.99
CA GLU A 85 14.67 -19.07 6.58
C GLU A 85 14.89 -20.36 5.78
N TYR A 86 14.95 -20.28 4.45
CA TYR A 86 14.87 -21.45 3.57
C TYR A 86 16.06 -21.63 2.62
N GLN A 87 17.00 -20.69 2.53
CA GLN A 87 18.12 -20.82 1.60
C GLN A 87 19.05 -21.96 1.99
N ILE A 88 19.29 -22.86 1.03
CA ILE A 88 20.29 -23.92 1.17
C ILE A 88 21.67 -23.34 0.88
N TRP A 89 22.65 -23.63 1.72
CA TRP A 89 24.02 -23.19 1.56
C TRP A 89 25.01 -24.24 2.08
N TYR A 90 26.24 -24.19 1.60
CA TYR A 90 27.34 -25.04 2.08
C TYR A 90 28.68 -24.30 2.04
N TYR A 91 29.70 -24.84 2.69
CA TYR A 91 31.04 -24.23 2.66
C TYR A 91 31.90 -24.83 1.55
N CYS A 92 32.62 -23.96 0.84
CA CYS A 92 33.62 -24.39 -0.13
C CYS A 92 34.70 -25.25 0.55
N ALA A 93 34.93 -26.47 0.06
CA ALA A 93 35.95 -27.36 0.63
C ALA A 93 37.38 -26.80 0.52
N VAL A 94 37.64 -25.90 -0.44
CA VAL A 94 38.96 -25.30 -0.68
C VAL A 94 39.18 -24.05 0.16
N CYS A 95 38.32 -23.04 0.00
CA CYS A 95 38.52 -21.72 0.61
C CYS A 95 37.67 -21.48 1.86
N ARG A 96 36.79 -22.42 2.24
CA ARG A 96 35.88 -22.36 3.40
C ARG A 96 34.89 -21.19 3.40
N LYS A 97 34.75 -20.47 2.29
CA LYS A 97 33.72 -19.44 2.14
C LYS A 97 32.35 -20.09 1.92
N ARG A 98 31.30 -19.42 2.40
CA ARG A 98 29.91 -19.80 2.18
C ARG A 98 29.58 -19.74 0.69
N ILE A 99 28.90 -20.75 0.19
CA ILE A 99 28.32 -20.85 -1.15
C ILE A 99 26.82 -21.00 -0.97
N ASP A 100 26.08 -20.06 -1.52
CA ASP A 100 24.63 -20.12 -1.57
C ASP A 100 24.19 -20.93 -2.79
N VAL A 101 23.20 -21.81 -2.59
CA VAL A 101 22.68 -22.66 -3.65
C VAL A 101 21.54 -21.93 -4.35
N GLU A 102 21.81 -21.39 -5.53
CA GLU A 102 20.78 -20.79 -6.36
C GLU A 102 19.93 -21.86 -7.07
N PRO A 103 18.62 -21.62 -7.26
CA PRO A 103 17.77 -22.50 -8.06
C PRO A 103 18.35 -22.75 -9.45
N ASN A 104 18.38 -24.02 -9.86
CA ASN A 104 18.90 -24.51 -11.14
C ASN A 104 20.40 -24.28 -11.40
N SER A 105 21.16 -23.79 -10.41
CA SER A 105 22.63 -23.79 -10.47
C SER A 105 23.21 -25.21 -10.52
N ASP A 106 24.49 -25.32 -10.86
CA ASP A 106 25.17 -26.62 -10.89
C ASP A 106 25.24 -27.27 -9.50
N SER A 107 25.39 -26.47 -8.43
CA SER A 107 25.27 -26.95 -7.05
C SER A 107 23.89 -27.53 -6.75
N HIS A 108 22.83 -26.86 -7.19
CA HIS A 108 21.46 -27.35 -7.01
C HIS A 108 21.22 -28.68 -7.74
N LYS A 109 21.69 -28.78 -8.99
CA LYS A 109 21.62 -30.02 -9.77
C LYS A 109 22.43 -31.15 -9.14
N ALA A 110 23.61 -30.86 -8.62
CA ALA A 110 24.46 -31.84 -7.94
C ALA A 110 23.77 -32.40 -6.69
N ILE A 111 23.13 -31.55 -5.88
CA ILE A 111 22.36 -31.98 -4.70
C ILE A 111 21.20 -32.90 -5.12
N ILE A 112 20.43 -32.53 -6.14
CA ILE A 112 19.32 -33.36 -6.66
C ILE A 112 19.84 -34.71 -7.15
N GLY A 113 20.92 -34.71 -7.94
CA GLY A 113 21.56 -35.92 -8.44
C GLY A 113 22.02 -36.83 -7.30
N TYR A 114 22.70 -36.26 -6.31
CA TYR A 114 23.17 -36.99 -5.14
C TYR A 114 22.01 -37.67 -4.38
N MET A 115 20.93 -36.95 -4.10
CA MET A 115 19.75 -37.51 -3.41
C MET A 115 19.15 -38.69 -4.20
N LYS A 116 19.03 -38.55 -5.52
CA LYS A 116 18.52 -39.61 -6.39
C LYS A 116 19.42 -40.85 -6.38
N GLU A 117 20.73 -40.68 -6.52
CA GLU A 117 21.70 -41.78 -6.58
C GLU A 117 21.78 -42.54 -5.26
N HIS A 118 21.61 -41.85 -4.13
CA HIS A 118 21.71 -42.45 -2.79
C HIS A 118 20.36 -42.97 -2.27
N GLY A 119 19.34 -43.07 -3.14
CA GLY A 119 18.05 -43.65 -2.80
C GLY A 119 17.23 -42.82 -1.80
N TRP A 120 17.47 -41.51 -1.70
CA TRP A 120 16.60 -40.62 -0.94
C TRP A 120 15.26 -40.56 -1.65
N ALA A 121 14.21 -40.99 -0.98
CA ALA A 121 12.86 -41.02 -1.50
C ALA A 121 11.86 -40.73 -0.37
N HIS A 122 10.62 -40.43 -0.74
CA HIS A 122 9.55 -40.25 0.24
C HIS A 122 9.41 -41.50 1.13
N ALA A 123 9.07 -41.30 2.39
CA ALA A 123 8.86 -42.39 3.35
C ALA A 123 7.79 -43.40 2.87
N SER A 124 6.80 -42.95 2.08
CA SER A 124 5.80 -43.82 1.47
C SER A 124 6.35 -44.67 0.32
N CYS A 125 7.34 -44.17 -0.43
CA CYS A 125 7.99 -44.90 -1.51
C CYS A 125 8.89 -46.03 -1.00
N HIS A 126 9.37 -45.91 0.24
CA HIS A 126 10.18 -46.93 0.92
C HIS A 126 9.36 -48.00 1.66
N ARG A 127 8.02 -47.92 1.65
CA ARG A 127 7.15 -48.96 2.23
C ARG A 127 6.80 -50.00 1.17
N HIS A 128 7.33 -51.21 1.37
CA HIS A 128 6.79 -52.45 0.84
C HIS A 128 6.00 -53.15 1.93
#